data_AF-A0A1F3B6H1-F1
#
_entry.id   AF-A0A1F3B6H1-F1
#
_cell.length_a   1.000
_cell.length_b   1.000
_cell.length_c   1.000
_cell.angle_alpha   90.00
_cell.angle_beta   90.00
_cell.angle_gamma   90.00
#
_symmetry.space_group_name_H-M   'P 1'
#
loop_
_entity.id
_entity.type
_entity.pdbx_description
1 polymer ?
#
loop_
_entity_poly.entity_id
_entity_poly.type
_entity_poly.pdbx_seq_one_letter_code
_entity_poly.pdbx_strand_id
1 'polypeptide(L)'
;MVVGKNITAMAEGFSGMVSKPLRGTFGIGTGLYKGMFAGLNWYAAPKFDIAVEYLSNGLRQEGTYNAAIRFRPTDTISVQAGTFAFKDVYVGGSLTISTY
;
A
#
# COMPACT_ATOMS: atom_id res chain seq x y z
N MET A 1 1.14 12.33 -10.67
CA MET A 1 1.16 11.18 -11.60
C MET A 1 1.51 9.93 -10.80
N VAL A 2 0.76 8.83 -10.98
CA VAL A 2 0.97 7.57 -10.22
C VAL A 2 1.12 6.43 -11.22
N VAL A 3 2.20 5.67 -11.09
CA VAL A 3 2.48 4.49 -11.91
C VAL A 3 2.47 3.27 -10.99
N GLY A 4 1.36 2.53 -11.02
CA GLY A 4 1.26 1.21 -10.38
C GLY A 4 1.64 0.12 -11.38
N LYS A 5 2.62 -0.72 -11.05
CA LYS A 5 2.95 -1.92 -11.82
C LYS A 5 2.79 -3.16 -10.94
N ASN A 6 2.20 -4.21 -11.53
CA ASN A 6 2.31 -5.54 -10.94
C ASN A 6 3.78 -5.96 -11.07
N ILE A 7 4.43 -6.16 -9.94
CA ILE A 7 5.85 -6.55 -9.87
C ILE A 7 6.01 -8.01 -9.43
N THR A 8 4.90 -8.76 -9.30
CA THR A 8 4.91 -10.19 -8.92
C THR A 8 5.94 -10.98 -9.73
N ALA A 9 5.92 -10.87 -11.06
CA ALA A 9 6.85 -11.59 -11.94
C ALA A 9 8.33 -11.15 -11.75
N MET A 10 8.58 -9.88 -11.40
CA MET A 10 9.93 -9.41 -11.06
C MET A 10 10.38 -9.92 -9.69
N ALA A 11 9.47 -10.01 -8.71
CA ALA A 11 9.75 -10.56 -7.39
C ALA A 11 10.02 -12.08 -7.43
N GLU A 12 9.32 -12.81 -8.30
CA GLU A 12 9.59 -14.22 -8.59
C GLU A 12 10.95 -14.40 -9.26
N GLY A 13 11.29 -13.54 -10.21
CA GLY A 13 12.59 -13.56 -10.90
C GLY A 13 13.79 -13.25 -9.97
N PHE A 14 13.61 -12.41 -8.94
CA PHE A 14 14.66 -12.09 -7.97
C PHE A 14 14.73 -13.07 -6.80
N SER A 15 13.60 -13.61 -6.34
CA SER A 15 13.54 -14.49 -5.16
C SER A 15 13.60 -15.98 -5.48
N GLY A 16 13.37 -16.38 -6.73
CA GLY A 16 13.35 -17.79 -7.14
C GLY A 16 12.19 -18.60 -6.56
N MET A 17 11.22 -17.95 -5.91
CA MET A 17 10.06 -18.58 -5.27
C MET A 17 8.77 -18.04 -5.88
N VAL A 18 7.73 -18.89 -5.96
CA VAL A 18 6.38 -18.47 -6.37
C VAL A 18 5.89 -17.38 -5.41
N SER A 19 5.69 -16.18 -5.94
CA SER A 19 5.38 -15.00 -5.15
C SER A 19 3.89 -14.75 -5.19
N LYS A 20 3.26 -14.61 -4.02
CA LYS A 20 1.88 -14.12 -3.96
C LYS A 20 1.82 -12.73 -4.60
N PRO A 21 0.67 -12.27 -5.13
CA PRO A 21 0.64 -11.04 -5.91
C PRO A 21 1.31 -9.87 -5.17
N LEU A 22 2.22 -9.18 -5.86
CA LEU A 22 2.89 -7.97 -5.38
C LEU A 22 2.66 -6.84 -6.38
N ARG A 23 2.22 -5.69 -5.88
CA ARG A 23 2.06 -4.47 -6.65
C ARG A 23 2.94 -3.38 -6.09
N GLY A 24 3.90 -2.95 -6.90
CA GLY A 24 4.69 -1.76 -6.64
C GLY A 24 3.98 -0.57 -7.24
N THR A 25 3.86 0.50 -6.46
CA THR A 25 3.27 1.76 -6.90
C THR A 25 4.30 2.84 -6.68
N PHE A 26 4.62 3.59 -7.72
CA PHE A 26 5.51 4.74 -7.59
C PHE A 26 4.78 5.95 -8.12
N GLY A 27 4.79 7.05 -7.39
CA GLY A 27 4.11 8.25 -7.81
C GLY A 27 4.80 9.51 -7.34
N ILE A 28 4.48 10.59 -8.04
CA ILE A 28 4.85 11.95 -7.67
C ILE A 28 3.57 12.75 -7.47
N GLY A 29 3.40 13.23 -6.25
CA GLY A 29 2.25 14.00 -5.81
C GLY A 29 2.58 15.49 -5.68
N THR A 30 1.62 16.34 -6.03
CA THR A 30 1.64 17.78 -5.76
C THR A 30 0.41 18.09 -4.88
N GLY A 31 0.60 18.39 -3.59
CA GLY A 31 -0.50 18.60 -2.62
C GLY A 31 -0.11 18.31 -1.17
N LEU A 32 -1.01 17.69 -0.37
CA LEU A 32 -0.74 17.17 0.99
C LEU A 32 0.44 16.19 1.03
N TYR A 33 0.65 15.50 -0.08
CA TYR A 33 1.80 14.65 -0.35
C TYR A 33 2.73 15.42 -1.31
N LYS A 34 3.59 16.30 -0.76
CA LYS A 34 4.55 17.09 -1.56
C LYS A 34 5.81 16.25 -1.77
N GLY A 35 5.84 15.41 -2.81
CA GLY A 35 7.06 14.72 -3.22
C GLY A 35 6.86 13.34 -3.85
N MET A 36 7.91 12.51 -3.81
CA MET A 36 7.95 11.16 -4.36
C MET A 36 7.37 10.19 -3.33
N PHE A 37 6.50 9.27 -3.75
CA PHE A 37 6.04 8.17 -2.93
C PHE A 37 6.24 6.83 -3.63
N ALA A 38 6.60 5.83 -2.84
CA ALA A 38 6.80 4.45 -3.26
C ALA A 38 5.99 3.53 -2.35
N GLY A 39 4.93 2.95 -2.87
CA GLY A 39 4.09 1.96 -2.22
C GLY A 39 4.41 0.54 -2.69
N LEU A 40 4.31 -0.42 -1.78
CA LEU A 40 4.35 -1.84 -2.06
C LEU A 40 3.15 -2.49 -1.37
N ASN A 41 2.29 -3.10 -2.18
CA ASN A 41 1.16 -3.89 -1.71
C ASN A 41 1.46 -5.36 -1.95
N TRP A 42 1.46 -6.14 -0.88
CA TRP A 42 1.64 -7.57 -0.89
C TRP A 42 0.36 -8.28 -0.48
N TYR A 43 -0.21 -9.07 -1.39
CA TYR A 43 -1.44 -9.83 -1.16
C TYR A 43 -1.09 -11.17 -0.51
N ALA A 44 -0.72 -11.13 0.78
CA ALA A 44 -0.26 -12.29 1.53
C ALA A 44 -1.32 -13.39 1.69
N ALA A 45 -2.62 -13.09 1.59
CA ALA A 45 -3.69 -14.09 1.48
C ALA A 45 -4.89 -13.52 0.69
N PRO A 46 -5.86 -14.35 0.23
CA PRO A 46 -6.99 -13.88 -0.58
C PRO A 46 -7.80 -12.73 0.06
N LYS A 47 -7.81 -12.68 1.39
CA LYS A 47 -8.54 -11.70 2.20
C LYS A 47 -7.62 -10.79 3.00
N PHE A 48 -6.31 -10.88 2.81
CA PHE A 48 -5.33 -10.18 3.62
C PHE A 48 -4.21 -9.59 2.76
N ASP A 49 -4.07 -8.28 2.83
CA ASP A 49 -3.02 -7.52 2.15
C ASP A 49 -2.22 -6.67 3.13
N ILE A 50 -0.92 -6.60 2.88
CA ILE A 50 0.02 -5.76 3.61
C ILE A 50 0.45 -4.67 2.64
N ALA A 51 0.27 -3.43 3.03
CA ALA A 51 0.69 -2.25 2.29
C ALA A 51 1.82 -1.55 3.06
N VAL A 52 2.90 -1.21 2.38
CA VAL A 52 3.96 -0.36 2.92
C VAL A 52 4.15 0.79 1.95
N GLU A 53 4.17 2.01 2.44
CA GLU A 53 4.36 3.19 1.62
C GLU A 53 5.46 4.06 2.22
N TYR A 54 6.43 4.41 1.39
CA TYR A 54 7.42 5.43 1.69
C TYR A 54 6.99 6.72 1.01
N LEU A 55 6.90 7.80 1.78
CA LEU A 55 6.64 9.15 1.29
C LEU A 55 7.86 10.01 1.55
N SER A 56 8.49 10.49 0.50
CA SER A 56 9.55 11.50 0.57
C SER A 56 8.93 12.88 0.41
N ASN A 57 9.00 13.73 1.44
CA ASN A 57 8.47 15.09 1.39
C ASN A 57 9.43 16.08 0.69
N GLY A 58 9.69 15.86 -0.60
CA GLY A 58 10.44 16.81 -1.44
C GLY A 58 11.81 17.20 -0.88
N LEU A 59 12.24 18.46 -1.13
CA LEU A 59 13.58 19.02 -0.80
C LEU A 59 13.99 18.97 0.68
N ARG A 60 13.08 18.61 1.59
CA ARG A 60 13.42 18.31 2.99
C ARG A 60 13.56 16.80 3.06
N GLN A 61 14.75 16.29 3.40
CA GLN A 61 15.08 14.85 3.51
C GLN A 61 14.28 14.10 4.62
N GLU A 62 13.09 14.56 4.96
CA GLU A 62 12.17 13.90 5.88
C GLU A 62 11.35 12.89 5.07
N GLY A 63 11.85 11.66 5.07
CA GLY A 63 11.15 10.49 4.57
C GLY A 63 10.25 9.90 5.65
N THR A 64 8.99 9.66 5.32
CA THR A 64 8.00 9.04 6.19
C THR A 64 7.68 7.65 5.70
N TYR A 65 7.72 6.68 6.60
CA TYR A 65 7.30 5.31 6.32
C TYR A 65 5.92 5.05 6.93
N ASN A 66 5.02 4.55 6.10
CA ASN A 66 3.70 4.13 6.47
C ASN A 66 3.60 2.63 6.24
N ALA A 67 2.94 1.92 7.15
CA ALA A 67 2.65 0.51 6.99
C ALA A 67 1.20 0.26 7.37
N ALA A 68 0.51 -0.56 6.61
CA ALA A 68 -0.87 -0.92 6.86
C ALA A 68 -1.11 -2.39 6.57
N ILE A 69 -1.95 -3.00 7.37
CA ILE A 69 -2.54 -4.30 7.12
C ILE A 69 -4.01 -4.08 6.80
N ARG A 70 -4.52 -4.80 5.82
CA ARG A 70 -5.91 -4.76 5.44
C ARG A 70 -6.47 -6.17 5.38
N PHE A 71 -7.63 -6.32 5.99
CA PHE A 71 -8.41 -7.53 6.03
C PHE A 71 -9.75 -7.28 5.36
N ARG A 72 -10.06 -8.07 4.33
CA ARG A 72 -11.33 -8.04 3.59
C ARG A 72 -12.09 -9.34 3.86
N PRO A 73 -12.84 -9.44 4.98
CA PRO A 73 -13.59 -10.65 5.30
C PRO A 73 -14.61 -11.01 4.21
N THR A 74 -15.18 -9.99 3.57
CA THR A 74 -16.10 -10.07 2.44
C THR A 74 -15.70 -9.05 1.37
N ASP A 75 -16.28 -9.15 0.17
CA ASP A 75 -16.02 -8.17 -0.91
C ASP A 75 -16.63 -6.79 -0.62
N THR A 76 -17.56 -6.73 0.33
CA THR A 76 -18.25 -5.50 0.75
C THR A 76 -17.63 -4.82 1.97
N ILE A 77 -16.90 -5.55 2.81
CA ILE A 77 -16.34 -5.04 4.06
C ILE A 77 -14.82 -5.10 3.99
N SER A 78 -14.17 -3.97 4.24
CA SER A 78 -12.74 -3.95 4.51
C SER A 78 -12.44 -3.30 5.85
N VAL A 79 -11.49 -3.88 6.56
CA VAL A 79 -10.92 -3.30 7.77
C VAL A 79 -9.44 -3.12 7.52
N GLN A 80 -8.90 -1.96 7.85
CA GLN A 80 -7.49 -1.67 7.76
C GLN A 80 -6.99 -1.11 9.08
N ALA A 81 -5.79 -1.52 9.47
CA ALA A 81 -5.05 -0.93 10.56
C ALA A 81 -3.66 -0.60 10.05
N GLY A 82 -3.13 0.56 10.41
CA GLY A 82 -1.83 0.96 9.95
C GLY A 82 -1.20 2.01 10.83
N THR A 83 -0.02 2.42 10.44
CA THR A 83 0.72 3.49 11.08
C THR A 83 1.20 4.51 10.06
N PHE A 84 1.15 5.78 10.47
CA PHE A 84 1.79 6.88 9.77
C PHE A 84 3.09 7.22 10.48
N ALA A 85 4.18 7.29 9.73
CA ALA A 85 5.52 7.60 10.26
C ALA A 85 6.01 6.70 11.41
N PHE A 86 5.41 5.53 11.62
CA PHE A 86 5.58 4.71 12.84
C PHE A 86 5.28 5.46 14.16
N LYS A 87 4.57 6.59 14.09
CA LYS A 87 4.24 7.44 15.23
C LYS A 87 2.76 7.40 15.55
N ASP A 88 1.93 7.53 14.52
CA ASP A 88 0.49 7.53 14.67
C ASP A 88 -0.05 6.18 14.21
N VAL A 89 -0.99 5.61 14.96
CA VAL A 89 -1.71 4.40 14.57
C VAL A 89 -3.11 4.81 14.14
N TYR A 90 -3.58 4.25 13.04
CA TYR A 90 -4.95 4.43 12.58
C TYR A 90 -5.61 3.07 12.36
N VAL A 91 -6.91 3.05 12.60
CA VAL A 91 -7.78 1.94 12.25
C VAL A 91 -8.96 2.52 11.48
N GLY A 92 -9.27 1.90 10.35
CA GLY A 92 -10.36 2.33 9.48
C GLY A 92 -11.14 1.12 8.96
N GLY A 93 -12.44 1.31 8.77
CA GLY A 93 -13.28 0.34 8.09
C GLY A 93 -13.91 1.00 6.86
N SER A 94 -14.11 0.24 5.80
CA SER A 94 -14.92 0.65 4.65
C SER A 94 -16.02 -0.36 4.41
N LEU A 95 -17.23 0.14 4.16
CA LEU A 95 -18.34 -0.64 3.66
C LEU A 95 -18.66 -0.16 2.25
N THR A 96 -18.55 -1.05 1.28
CA THR A 96 -19.00 -0.80 -0.09
C THR A 96 -20.45 -1.25 -0.21
N ILE A 97 -21.35 -0.31 -0.47
CA ILE A 97 -22.74 -0.59 -0.76
C ILE A 97 -22.93 -0.39 -2.27
N SER A 98 -23.13 -1.49 -3.00
CA SER A 98 -23.57 -1.41 -4.39
C SER A 98 -25.09 -1.36 -4.41
N THR A 99 -25.65 -0.22 -4.79
CA THR A 99 -27.06 -0.09 -5.14
C THR A 99 -27.20 -0.33 -6.64
N TYR A 100 -28.11 -1.22 -7.02
CA TYR A 100 -28.49 -1.49 -8.42
C TYR A 100 -29.27 -0.34 -9.03
#